data_AF-M7SSR1-F1
#
_entry.id   AF-M7SSR1-F1
#
_cell.length_a   1.000
_cell.length_b   1.000
_cell.length_c   1.000
_cell.angle_alpha   90.00
_cell.angle_beta   90.00
_cell.angle_gamma   90.00
#
_symmetry.space_group_name_H-M   'P 1'
#
loop_
_entity.id
_entity.type
_entity.pdbx_description
1 polymer ?
#
loop_
_entity_poly.entity_id
_entity_poly.type
_entity_poly.pdbx_seq_one_letter_code
_entity_poly.pdbx_strand_id
1 'polypeptide(L)'
;MGFLEAVCQLAPFDITKWMMKPSQKKAQRPDCFILNLPPDLILSISEALTPAGRTILSQTCRPLCIILGKGPGAAKLSFDQQLEYLACHVRESPDEWLCELALKYTRMQHRHTSYQGYLQKLMAPYHNTNYNIHKIINKTLLGVQFSVFPKIVMGVDGNYRFLLLSIWRYHRNDNRRGLSVKDMGDLQICPHLQVYGFGRDPPCELSRAILELNNTQGDDNDGDDDDDGAIVEVNDVCSMCPTDFSLQAHAGYVDVRVWQDLGPEGSPWDPAWRVHTIPHKLRGYDDINYNLCRCYDLVVDHSRGDIRKLYNADSDGSVVLPSLNVFNRMR
;
A
#
# COMPACT_ATOMS: atom_id res chain seq x y z
N MET A 1 -9.28 -1.04 -1.08
CA MET A 1 -8.94 0.29 -0.52
C MET A 1 -7.86 0.21 0.54
N GLY A 2 -7.44 -0.98 1.02
CA GLY A 2 -6.47 -1.11 2.12
C GLY A 2 -5.02 -0.68 1.78
N PHE A 3 -4.52 -0.93 0.57
CA PHE A 3 -3.15 -0.55 0.18
C PHE A 3 -2.94 0.97 0.09
N LEU A 4 -3.79 1.67 -0.67
CA LEU A 4 -3.78 3.14 -0.73
C LEU A 4 -4.03 3.76 0.64
N GLU A 5 -4.83 3.14 1.50
CA GLU A 5 -5.12 3.66 2.82
C GLU A 5 -3.98 3.43 3.82
N ALA A 6 -3.27 2.30 3.77
CA ALA A 6 -2.07 2.09 4.57
C ALA A 6 -0.95 3.06 4.14
N VAL A 7 -0.76 3.27 2.82
CA VAL A 7 0.20 4.26 2.29
C VAL A 7 -0.22 5.69 2.63
N CYS A 8 -1.51 6.04 2.52
CA CYS A 8 -2.03 7.34 2.93
C CYS A 8 -2.01 7.55 4.46
N GLN A 9 -2.10 6.49 5.26
CA GLN A 9 -2.06 6.54 6.73
C GLN A 9 -0.63 6.60 7.28
N LEU A 10 0.38 6.19 6.50
CA LEU A 10 1.80 6.44 6.79
C LEU A 10 2.17 7.93 6.73
N ALA A 11 1.27 8.81 6.25
CA ALA A 11 1.44 10.24 6.38
C ALA A 11 0.90 10.70 7.77
N PRO A 12 1.75 11.08 8.75
CA PRO A 12 1.31 11.56 10.06
C PRO A 12 0.67 12.97 10.01
N PHE A 13 0.27 13.45 8.84
CA PHE A 13 -0.31 14.77 8.63
C PHE A 13 -1.74 14.65 8.11
N ASP A 14 -2.66 15.42 8.71
CA ASP A 14 -3.91 15.80 8.06
C ASP A 14 -3.59 16.82 6.94
N ILE A 15 -3.07 16.31 5.82
CA ILE A 15 -2.66 17.10 4.64
C ILE A 15 -3.89 17.65 3.90
N THR A 16 -5.09 17.11 4.14
CA THR A 16 -6.32 17.74 3.64
C THR A 16 -6.45 19.18 4.13
N LYS A 17 -5.93 19.50 5.33
CA LYS A 17 -5.86 20.87 5.87
C LYS A 17 -4.81 21.76 5.18
N TRP A 18 -3.85 21.18 4.47
CA TRP A 18 -2.83 21.88 3.69
C TRP A 18 -3.24 22.04 2.21
N MET A 19 -3.88 21.02 1.63
CA MET A 19 -4.37 21.00 0.24
C MET A 19 -5.74 21.68 0.08
N MET A 20 -6.57 21.74 1.12
CA MET A 20 -7.83 22.50 1.14
C MET A 20 -7.70 23.89 1.74
N LYS A 21 -6.49 24.49 1.77
CA LYS A 21 -6.48 25.94 1.59
C LYS A 21 -7.03 26.16 0.19
N PRO A 22 -8.22 26.80 0.02
CA PRO A 22 -8.70 27.15 -1.32
C PRO A 22 -7.53 27.81 -2.01
N SER A 23 -7.13 27.29 -3.18
CA SER A 23 -6.02 27.78 -3.98
C SER A 23 -6.00 29.30 -3.83
N GLN A 24 -5.13 29.79 -2.94
CA GLN A 24 -4.91 31.22 -2.86
C GLN A 24 -4.53 31.54 -4.28
N LYS A 25 -5.21 32.50 -4.91
CA LYS A 25 -4.88 33.01 -6.23
C LYS A 25 -3.41 33.41 -6.20
N LYS A 26 -2.50 32.43 -6.37
CA LYS A 26 -1.08 32.64 -6.47
C LYS A 26 -1.01 33.38 -7.78
N ALA A 27 -0.67 34.66 -7.71
CA ALA A 27 -0.28 35.42 -8.87
C ALA A 27 0.63 34.49 -9.68
N GLN A 28 0.30 34.30 -10.96
CA GLN A 28 1.11 33.46 -11.85
C GLN A 28 2.56 33.87 -11.63
N ARG A 29 3.41 32.88 -11.31
CA ARG A 29 4.85 33.16 -11.26
C ARG A 29 5.23 33.65 -12.65
N PRO A 30 5.75 34.88 -12.81
CA PRO A 30 6.07 35.46 -14.12
C PRO A 30 7.12 34.63 -14.89
N ASP A 31 7.80 33.70 -14.22
CA ASP A 31 8.92 32.92 -14.76
C ASP A 31 8.53 31.52 -15.27
N CYS A 32 7.26 31.26 -15.57
CA CYS A 32 6.87 29.97 -16.15
C CYS A 32 7.23 29.94 -17.65
N PHE A 33 8.42 29.44 -17.99
CA PHE A 33 8.94 29.41 -19.37
C PHE A 33 7.96 28.85 -20.39
N ILE A 34 7.20 27.80 -20.04
CA ILE A 34 6.22 27.19 -20.95
C ILE A 34 5.06 28.12 -21.29
N LEU A 35 4.65 29.01 -20.37
CA LEU A 35 3.56 29.98 -20.60
C LEU A 35 4.02 31.20 -21.40
N ASN A 36 5.33 31.41 -21.50
CA ASN A 36 5.94 32.47 -22.30
C ASN A 36 6.23 32.03 -23.75
N LEU A 37 5.99 30.75 -24.08
CA LEU A 37 6.11 30.27 -25.45
C LEU A 37 4.92 30.74 -26.30
N PRO A 38 5.13 31.02 -27.60
CA PRO A 38 4.04 31.18 -28.55
C PRO A 38 3.07 29.98 -28.50
N PRO A 39 1.75 30.19 -28.62
CA PRO A 39 0.74 29.12 -28.59
C PRO A 39 1.04 27.98 -29.57
N ASP A 40 1.59 28.29 -30.75
CA ASP A 40 1.92 27.28 -31.77
C ASP A 40 2.98 26.30 -31.27
N LEU A 41 3.99 26.76 -30.52
CA LEU A 41 5.01 25.88 -29.94
C LEU A 41 4.43 25.02 -28.81
N ILE A 42 3.51 25.56 -28.02
CA ILE A 42 2.80 24.80 -26.98
C ILE A 42 1.96 23.69 -27.62
N LEU A 43 1.29 23.98 -28.74
CA LEU A 43 0.55 22.98 -29.52
C LEU A 43 1.48 21.90 -30.07
N SER A 44 2.62 22.27 -30.68
CA SER A 44 3.62 21.30 -31.16
C SER A 44 4.17 20.42 -30.04
N ILE A 45 4.44 20.98 -28.86
CA ILE A 45 4.82 20.19 -27.67
C ILE A 45 3.71 19.21 -27.31
N SER A 46 2.45 19.66 -27.30
CA SER A 46 1.31 18.81 -26.95
C SER A 46 1.10 17.67 -27.95
N GLU A 47 1.35 17.89 -29.24
CA GLU A 47 1.22 16.87 -30.29
C GLU A 47 2.23 15.73 -30.10
N ALA A 48 3.41 16.05 -29.56
CA ALA A 48 4.43 15.06 -29.21
C ALA A 48 4.08 14.26 -27.94
N LEU A 49 3.08 14.68 -27.16
CA LEU A 49 2.62 13.96 -25.96
C LEU A 49 1.58 12.88 -26.31
N THR A 50 1.53 11.85 -25.46
CA THR A 50 0.43 10.87 -25.46
C THR A 50 -0.90 11.57 -25.17
N PRO A 51 -2.05 10.98 -25.57
CA PRO A 51 -3.36 11.56 -25.28
C PRO A 51 -3.59 11.83 -23.78
N ALA A 52 -3.10 10.94 -22.91
CA ALA A 52 -3.10 11.13 -21.46
C ALA A 52 -2.25 12.34 -21.04
N GLY A 53 -1.02 12.45 -21.54
CA GLY A 53 -0.13 13.58 -21.27
C GLY A 53 -0.70 14.92 -21.72
N ARG A 54 -1.37 14.98 -22.88
CA ARG A 54 -2.08 16.19 -23.35
C ARG A 54 -3.20 16.60 -22.41
N THR A 55 -3.96 15.61 -21.94
CA THR A 55 -5.10 15.84 -21.04
C THR A 55 -4.60 16.43 -19.72
N ILE A 56 -3.52 15.90 -19.16
CA ILE A 56 -2.92 16.41 -17.93
C ILE A 56 -2.34 17.81 -18.14
N LEU A 57 -1.57 18.00 -19.21
CA LEU A 57 -0.99 19.31 -19.53
C LEU A 57 -2.08 20.40 -19.62
N SER A 58 -3.24 20.09 -20.23
CA SER A 58 -4.39 20.99 -20.32
C SER A 58 -5.05 21.32 -18.97
N GLN A 59 -4.85 20.49 -17.94
CA GLN A 59 -5.44 20.66 -16.61
C GLN A 59 -4.52 21.38 -15.62
N THR A 60 -3.22 21.49 -15.91
CA THR A 60 -2.23 22.10 -15.00
C THR A 60 -2.54 23.57 -14.66
N CYS A 61 -3.03 24.34 -15.65
CA CYS A 61 -3.43 25.74 -15.45
C CYS A 61 -4.40 26.25 -16.52
N ARG A 62 -5.04 27.39 -16.22
CA ARG A 62 -6.05 27.98 -17.11
C ARG A 62 -5.52 28.39 -18.50
N PRO A 63 -4.33 29.00 -18.66
CA PRO A 63 -3.80 29.30 -19.99
C PRO A 63 -3.59 28.06 -20.86
N LEU A 64 -2.98 27.00 -20.33
CA LEU A 64 -2.80 25.75 -21.07
C LEU A 64 -4.14 25.08 -21.39
N CYS A 65 -5.12 25.15 -20.49
CA CYS A 65 -6.48 24.71 -20.75
C CYS A 65 -7.14 25.46 -21.92
N ILE A 66 -6.88 26.76 -22.07
CA ILE A 66 -7.41 27.57 -23.17
C ILE A 66 -6.70 27.23 -24.48
N ILE A 67 -5.37 27.12 -24.48
CA ILE A 67 -4.57 26.87 -25.68
C ILE A 67 -4.80 25.46 -26.20
N LEU A 68 -4.79 24.45 -25.33
CA LEU A 68 -4.93 23.04 -25.69
C LEU A 68 -6.40 22.60 -25.81
N GLY A 69 -7.32 23.45 -25.36
CA GLY A 69 -8.73 23.12 -25.22
C GLY A 69 -9.03 22.22 -24.02
N LYS A 70 -10.32 22.05 -23.72
CA LYS A 70 -10.76 20.97 -22.82
C LYS A 70 -10.56 19.67 -23.58
N GLY A 71 -9.52 18.92 -23.22
CA GLY A 71 -9.29 17.59 -23.78
C GLY A 71 -10.55 16.71 -23.66
N PRO A 72 -10.64 15.61 -24.44
CA PRO A 72 -11.69 14.63 -24.24
C PRO A 72 -11.67 14.26 -22.75
N GLY A 73 -12.76 14.56 -22.02
CA GLY A 73 -12.81 14.29 -20.59
C GLY A 73 -12.40 12.84 -20.34
N ALA A 74 -11.77 12.54 -19.19
CA ALA A 74 -11.16 11.24 -18.91
C ALA A 74 -12.05 10.01 -19.25
N ALA A 75 -13.37 10.19 -19.27
CA ALA A 75 -14.38 9.23 -19.72
C ALA A 75 -14.31 8.81 -21.21
N LYS A 76 -13.54 9.49 -22.06
CA LYS A 76 -13.40 9.19 -23.51
C LYS A 76 -12.05 8.55 -23.88
N LEU A 77 -11.17 8.36 -22.90
CA LEU A 77 -9.88 7.70 -23.11
C LEU A 77 -10.09 6.19 -23.27
N SER A 78 -9.26 5.52 -24.07
CA SER A 78 -9.20 4.06 -24.04
C SER A 78 -8.74 3.58 -22.66
N PHE A 79 -8.92 2.30 -22.33
CA PHE A 79 -8.50 1.74 -21.04
C PHE A 79 -7.01 2.03 -20.73
N ASP A 80 -6.12 1.79 -21.70
CA ASP A 80 -4.68 2.02 -21.52
C ASP A 80 -4.36 3.51 -21.33
N GLN A 81 -5.04 4.39 -22.07
CA GLN A 81 -4.90 5.84 -21.94
C GLN A 81 -5.47 6.35 -20.62
N GLN A 82 -6.55 5.76 -20.14
CA GLN A 82 -7.15 6.08 -18.85
C GLN A 82 -6.22 5.64 -17.72
N LEU A 83 -5.58 4.47 -17.84
CA LEU A 83 -4.60 3.99 -16.89
C LEU A 83 -3.35 4.90 -16.88
N GLU A 84 -2.87 5.32 -18.05
CA GLU A 84 -1.77 6.29 -18.17
C GLU A 84 -2.12 7.66 -17.58
N TYR A 85 -3.34 8.16 -17.85
CA TYR A 85 -3.85 9.39 -17.28
C TYR A 85 -3.93 9.31 -15.76
N LEU A 86 -4.50 8.22 -15.22
CA LEU A 86 -4.58 7.99 -13.78
C LEU A 86 -3.19 7.85 -13.16
N ALA A 87 -2.27 7.11 -13.79
CA ALA A 87 -0.91 6.95 -13.29
C ALA A 87 -0.19 8.31 -13.19
N CYS A 88 -0.32 9.16 -14.20
CA CYS A 88 0.29 10.50 -14.18
C CYS A 88 -0.43 11.46 -13.20
N HIS A 89 -1.75 11.37 -13.04
CA HIS A 89 -2.50 12.17 -12.05
C HIS A 89 -2.14 11.76 -10.62
N VAL A 90 -2.05 10.46 -10.38
CA VAL A 90 -1.56 9.85 -9.13
C VAL A 90 -0.12 10.30 -8.88
N ARG A 91 0.73 10.46 -9.91
CA ARG A 91 2.12 10.98 -9.80
C ARG A 91 2.22 12.41 -9.31
N GLU A 92 1.19 13.21 -9.55
CA GLU A 92 1.10 14.58 -9.02
C GLU A 92 0.52 14.63 -7.59
N SER A 93 0.05 13.50 -7.05
CA SER A 93 -0.30 13.33 -5.63
C SER A 93 0.95 12.89 -4.85
N PRO A 94 1.64 13.80 -4.13
CA PRO A 94 2.85 13.46 -3.38
C PRO A 94 2.63 12.39 -2.29
N ASP A 95 1.37 12.19 -1.90
CA ASP A 95 0.96 11.23 -0.86
C ASP A 95 0.91 9.78 -1.39
N GLU A 96 0.84 9.57 -2.71
CA GLU A 96 0.66 8.24 -3.33
C GLU A 96 1.98 7.57 -3.74
N TRP A 97 3.12 8.28 -3.65
CA TRP A 97 4.45 7.80 -4.08
C TRP A 97 5.47 7.82 -2.95
N LEU A 98 5.01 7.58 -1.73
CA LEU A 98 5.86 7.50 -0.54
C LEU A 98 7.08 6.60 -0.78
N CYS A 99 6.87 5.49 -1.48
CA CYS A 99 7.90 4.50 -1.77
C CYS A 99 8.93 5.02 -2.79
N GLU A 100 8.51 5.59 -3.93
CA GLU A 100 9.43 6.20 -4.92
C GLU A 100 10.23 7.35 -4.28
N LEU A 101 9.56 8.16 -3.47
CA LEU A 101 10.18 9.29 -2.78
C LEU A 101 11.22 8.84 -1.75
N ALA A 102 10.91 7.80 -0.97
CA ALA A 102 11.84 7.23 0.00
C ALA A 102 13.07 6.61 -0.70
N LEU A 103 12.86 5.89 -1.81
CA LEU A 103 13.95 5.31 -2.61
C LEU A 103 14.83 6.40 -3.22
N LYS A 104 14.21 7.41 -3.83
CA LYS A 104 14.90 8.58 -4.40
C LYS A 104 15.74 9.31 -3.35
N TYR A 105 15.19 9.57 -2.16
CA TYR A 105 15.94 10.25 -1.10
C TYR A 105 17.03 9.40 -0.50
N THR A 106 16.85 8.07 -0.44
CA THR A 106 17.91 7.13 -0.04
C THR A 106 19.11 7.24 -0.98
N ARG A 107 18.86 7.19 -2.30
CA ARG A 107 19.91 7.36 -3.32
C ARG A 107 20.59 8.74 -3.27
N MET A 108 19.85 9.79 -2.91
CA MET A 108 20.37 11.17 -2.86
C MET A 108 20.97 11.56 -1.50
N GLN A 109 20.95 10.68 -0.49
CA GLN A 109 21.29 11.02 0.90
C GLN A 109 22.68 11.66 1.05
N HIS A 110 23.65 11.30 0.20
CA HIS A 110 25.00 11.88 0.21
C HIS A 110 25.09 13.34 -0.26
N ARG A 111 24.05 13.88 -0.90
CA ARG A 111 24.10 15.21 -1.56
C ARG A 111 23.52 16.34 -0.71
N HIS A 112 22.55 16.04 0.15
CA HIS A 112 21.87 17.07 0.96
C HIS A 112 21.35 16.51 2.29
N THR A 113 21.81 17.08 3.38
CA THR A 113 21.37 16.78 4.75
C THR A 113 19.88 17.06 4.99
N SER A 114 19.27 17.96 4.21
CA SER A 114 17.84 18.27 4.30
C SER A 114 16.93 17.09 3.92
N TYR A 115 17.38 16.20 3.02
CA TYR A 115 16.60 15.01 2.63
C TYR A 115 16.60 13.94 3.72
N GLN A 116 17.66 13.86 4.52
CA GLN A 116 17.78 12.86 5.57
C GLN A 116 16.68 13.00 6.63
N GLY A 117 16.38 14.23 7.06
CA GLY A 117 15.32 14.47 8.03
C GLY A 117 13.93 14.14 7.50
N TYR A 118 13.71 14.25 6.19
CA TYR A 118 12.44 13.87 5.57
C TYR A 118 12.36 12.36 5.35
N LEU A 119 13.42 11.73 4.84
CA LEU A 119 13.54 10.28 4.70
C LEU A 119 13.33 9.58 6.04
N GLN A 120 13.93 10.08 7.13
CA GLN A 120 13.73 9.52 8.46
C GLN A 120 12.26 9.55 8.90
N LYS A 121 11.50 10.57 8.51
CA LYS A 121 10.06 10.64 8.78
C LYS A 121 9.27 9.67 7.91
N LEU A 122 9.62 9.54 6.63
CA LEU A 122 8.98 8.55 5.74
C LEU A 122 9.22 7.12 6.20
N MET A 123 10.42 6.84 6.74
CA MET A 123 10.82 5.53 7.21
C MET A 123 10.44 5.26 8.68
N ALA A 124 9.79 6.21 9.35
CA ALA A 124 9.38 6.02 10.74
C ALA A 124 8.23 5.02 10.83
N PRO A 125 8.24 4.10 11.82
CA PRO A 125 7.10 3.23 12.07
C PRO A 125 5.83 4.03 12.37
N TYR A 126 4.70 3.52 11.90
CA TYR A 126 3.37 4.04 12.20
C TYR A 126 2.61 3.06 13.09
N HIS A 127 1.83 3.59 14.03
CA HIS A 127 1.03 2.79 14.96
C HIS A 127 -0.35 3.42 15.15
N ASN A 128 -1.39 2.59 15.16
CA ASN A 128 -2.77 2.97 15.48
C ASN A 128 -3.39 1.91 16.39
N THR A 129 -3.62 2.25 17.66
CA THR A 129 -4.14 1.30 18.66
C THR A 129 -5.65 1.07 18.58
N ASN A 130 -6.37 1.92 17.84
CA ASN A 130 -7.83 1.89 17.71
C ASN A 130 -8.20 1.82 16.24
N TYR A 131 -7.58 0.89 15.52
CA TYR A 131 -7.77 0.74 14.09
C TYR A 131 -9.17 0.19 13.80
N ASN A 132 -9.97 0.94 13.04
CA ASN A 132 -11.30 0.48 12.64
C ASN A 132 -11.24 -0.13 11.23
N ILE A 133 -11.40 -1.45 11.16
CA ILE A 133 -11.38 -2.20 9.91
C ILE A 133 -12.73 -2.09 9.17
N HIS A 134 -13.85 -1.97 9.88
CA HIS A 134 -15.17 -1.95 9.24
C HIS A 134 -15.58 -0.54 8.80
N LYS A 135 -15.65 -0.35 7.48
CA LYS A 135 -16.15 0.91 6.91
C LYS A 135 -17.67 1.01 6.85
N ILE A 136 -18.36 -0.14 6.80
CA ILE A 136 -19.80 -0.19 6.51
C ILE A 136 -20.63 -0.35 7.79
N ILE A 137 -20.10 -1.05 8.78
CA ILE A 137 -20.79 -1.31 10.05
C ILE A 137 -19.93 -0.75 11.16
N ASN A 138 -20.44 0.25 11.89
CA ASN A 138 -19.72 1.03 12.91
C ASN A 138 -19.27 0.24 14.16
N LYS A 139 -19.11 -1.09 14.08
CA LYS A 139 -18.63 -1.91 15.19
C LYS A 139 -17.72 -3.03 14.68
N THR A 140 -16.41 -2.84 14.82
CA THR A 140 -15.49 -3.96 14.99
C THR A 140 -15.85 -4.69 16.28
N LEU A 141 -16.00 -6.00 16.19
CA LEU A 141 -16.26 -6.84 17.37
C LEU A 141 -14.99 -7.00 18.22
N LEU A 142 -13.82 -6.81 17.60
CA LEU A 142 -12.51 -6.92 18.22
C LEU A 142 -11.79 -5.57 18.25
N GLY A 143 -11.00 -5.36 19.30
CA GLY A 143 -10.02 -4.27 19.32
C GLY A 143 -8.88 -4.61 18.38
N VAL A 144 -8.54 -3.70 17.45
CA VAL A 144 -7.44 -3.91 16.51
C VAL A 144 -6.37 -2.85 16.71
N GLN A 145 -5.13 -3.32 16.90
CA GLN A 145 -3.96 -2.48 16.80
C GLN A 145 -3.31 -2.71 15.44
N PHE A 146 -3.03 -1.63 14.73
CA PHE A 146 -2.36 -1.66 13.44
C PHE A 146 -0.99 -1.01 13.57
N SER A 147 0.03 -1.62 12.97
CA SER A 147 1.38 -1.08 12.93
C SER A 147 2.02 -1.32 11.57
N VAL A 148 2.86 -0.39 11.12
CA VAL A 148 3.54 -0.46 9.83
C VAL A 148 4.99 -0.06 9.98
N PHE A 149 5.88 -0.84 9.35
CA PHE A 149 7.33 -0.70 9.45
C PHE A 149 7.95 -0.72 8.04
N PRO A 150 8.15 0.45 7.43
CA PRO A 150 8.83 0.54 6.13
C PRO A 150 10.31 0.18 6.28
N LYS A 151 10.87 -0.47 5.25
CA LYS A 151 12.30 -0.80 5.17
C LYS A 151 12.77 -0.65 3.72
N ILE A 152 13.97 -0.12 3.52
CA ILE A 152 14.63 -0.12 2.22
C ILE A 152 15.79 -1.10 2.27
N VAL A 153 15.84 -2.00 1.30
CA VAL A 153 16.93 -2.98 1.16
C VAL A 153 17.49 -2.93 -0.25
N MET A 154 18.73 -3.36 -0.42
CA MET A 154 19.29 -3.59 -1.75
C MET A 154 18.86 -4.97 -2.23
N GLY A 155 18.21 -5.03 -3.39
CA GLY A 155 17.81 -6.28 -4.04
C GLY A 155 18.99 -7.02 -4.67
N VAL A 156 18.75 -8.27 -5.05
CA VAL A 156 19.73 -9.11 -5.77
C VAL A 156 20.11 -8.54 -7.14
N ASP A 157 19.27 -7.67 -7.68
CA ASP A 157 19.46 -6.92 -8.92
C ASP A 157 20.31 -5.65 -8.73
N GLY A 158 20.74 -5.36 -7.49
CA GLY A 158 21.51 -4.17 -7.15
C GLY A 158 20.68 -2.89 -7.01
N ASN A 159 19.36 -2.98 -7.16
CA ASN A 159 18.46 -1.83 -6.99
C ASN A 159 17.93 -1.76 -5.56
N TYR A 160 17.73 -0.56 -5.04
CA TYR A 160 16.99 -0.40 -3.78
C TYR A 160 15.53 -0.77 -3.97
N ARG A 161 14.99 -1.58 -3.06
CA ARG A 161 13.60 -2.02 -3.00
C ARG A 161 12.93 -1.49 -1.75
N PHE A 162 11.70 -1.04 -1.87
CA PHE A 162 10.91 -0.58 -0.75
C PHE A 162 10.04 -1.70 -0.22
N LEU A 163 10.31 -2.13 1.00
CA LEU A 163 9.57 -3.18 1.68
C LEU A 163 8.69 -2.62 2.77
N LEU A 164 7.58 -3.30 3.03
CA LEU A 164 6.63 -2.93 4.06
C LEU A 164 6.28 -4.14 4.92
N LEU A 165 6.44 -4.01 6.24
CA LEU A 165 5.85 -4.94 7.20
C LEU A 165 4.62 -4.27 7.82
N SER A 166 3.45 -4.85 7.60
CA SER A 166 2.20 -4.44 8.23
C SER A 166 1.77 -5.49 9.25
N ILE A 167 1.33 -5.06 10.43
CA ILE A 167 0.90 -5.93 11.53
C ILE A 167 -0.48 -5.49 12.00
N TRP A 168 -1.45 -6.40 11.94
CA TRP A 168 -2.75 -6.25 12.58
C TRP A 168 -2.82 -7.20 13.77
N ARG A 169 -2.96 -6.63 14.96
CA ARG A 169 -3.16 -7.37 16.20
C ARG A 169 -4.60 -7.29 16.62
N TYR A 170 -5.29 -8.42 16.56
CA TYR A 170 -6.69 -8.59 16.94
C TYR A 170 -6.76 -9.08 18.38
N HIS A 171 -7.22 -8.23 19.29
CA HIS A 171 -7.42 -8.59 20.70
C HIS A 171 -8.74 -9.34 20.87
N ARG A 172 -8.69 -10.51 21.49
CA ARG A 172 -9.87 -11.31 21.81
C ARG A 172 -10.51 -10.75 23.09
N ASN A 173 -11.83 -10.56 23.05
CA ASN A 173 -12.59 -10.19 24.26
C ASN A 173 -12.87 -11.43 25.14
N ASP A 174 -12.88 -12.62 24.54
CA ASP A 174 -13.09 -13.90 25.21
C ASP A 174 -12.07 -14.92 24.68
N ASN A 175 -11.24 -15.47 25.57
CA ASN A 175 -10.18 -16.42 25.21
C ASN A 175 -10.73 -17.79 24.81
N ARG A 176 -12.00 -18.11 25.13
CA ARG A 176 -12.60 -19.42 24.87
C ARG A 176 -13.15 -19.58 23.45
N ARG A 177 -13.31 -18.48 22.71
CA ARG A 177 -13.87 -18.50 21.37
C ARG A 177 -12.76 -18.43 20.32
N GLY A 178 -12.76 -19.37 19.38
CA GLY A 178 -11.94 -19.29 18.17
C GLY A 178 -12.22 -17.99 17.39
N LEU A 179 -11.24 -17.52 16.63
CA LEU A 179 -11.36 -16.28 15.86
C LEU A 179 -12.10 -16.54 14.56
N SER A 180 -13.35 -16.10 14.46
CA SER A 180 -14.03 -16.19 13.18
C SER A 180 -13.58 -15.07 12.23
N VAL A 181 -13.55 -15.37 10.94
CA VAL A 181 -13.39 -14.37 9.87
C VAL A 181 -14.34 -13.18 10.06
N LYS A 182 -15.56 -13.44 10.55
CA LYS A 182 -16.56 -12.40 10.82
C LYS A 182 -16.12 -11.42 11.91
N ASP A 183 -15.38 -11.89 12.91
CA ASP A 183 -14.89 -11.06 14.01
C ASP A 183 -13.70 -10.18 13.59
N MET A 184 -12.86 -10.67 12.66
CA MET A 184 -11.73 -9.91 12.09
C MET A 184 -12.17 -8.80 11.13
N GLY A 185 -13.35 -8.96 10.53
CA GLY A 185 -13.91 -8.00 9.59
C GLY A 185 -13.26 -8.01 8.22
N ASP A 186 -13.35 -6.88 7.51
CA ASP A 186 -12.89 -6.75 6.13
C ASP A 186 -11.37 -6.53 6.08
N LEU A 187 -10.60 -7.61 5.98
CA LEU A 187 -9.14 -7.53 5.89
C LEU A 187 -8.68 -7.64 4.45
N GLN A 188 -7.98 -6.60 3.97
CA GLN A 188 -7.31 -6.60 2.67
C GLN A 188 -5.80 -6.40 2.87
N ILE A 189 -5.01 -7.44 2.61
CA ILE A 189 -3.54 -7.39 2.78
C ILE A 189 -2.82 -7.05 1.48
N CYS A 190 -3.42 -7.36 0.33
CA CYS A 190 -3.01 -6.86 -0.99
C CYS A 190 -4.24 -6.76 -1.92
N PRO A 191 -4.13 -6.26 -3.15
CA PRO A 191 -5.24 -6.26 -4.10
C PRO A 191 -5.82 -7.66 -4.33
N HIS A 192 -5.01 -8.72 -4.27
CA HIS A 192 -5.39 -10.10 -4.59
C HIS A 192 -5.91 -10.91 -3.39
N LEU A 193 -5.43 -10.60 -2.17
CA LEU A 193 -5.79 -11.29 -0.94
C LEU A 193 -6.66 -10.38 -0.07
N GLN A 194 -7.96 -10.67 -0.11
CA GLN A 194 -8.96 -9.99 0.69
C GLN A 194 -9.93 -11.01 1.29
N VAL A 195 -10.37 -10.72 2.50
CA VAL A 195 -11.42 -11.45 3.21
C VAL A 195 -12.49 -10.44 3.61
N TYR A 196 -13.75 -10.74 3.32
CA TYR A 196 -14.87 -9.91 3.77
C TYR A 196 -15.56 -10.56 4.97
N GLY A 197 -15.88 -9.76 5.98
CA GLY A 197 -16.54 -10.24 7.21
C GLY A 197 -17.97 -10.73 7.00
N PHE A 198 -18.59 -10.45 5.84
CA PHE A 198 -20.04 -10.64 5.61
C PHE A 198 -20.41 -11.47 4.37
N GLY A 199 -19.48 -12.21 3.75
CA GLY A 199 -19.70 -12.90 2.47
C GLY A 199 -19.40 -14.41 2.44
N ARG A 200 -19.96 -15.10 1.44
CA ARG A 200 -19.38 -16.36 0.91
C ARG A 200 -18.31 -15.97 -0.10
N ASP A 201 -17.19 -15.47 0.36
CA ASP A 201 -16.08 -15.27 -0.57
C ASP A 201 -15.57 -16.63 -1.03
N PRO A 202 -15.15 -16.75 -2.31
CA PRO A 202 -14.38 -17.90 -2.71
C PRO A 202 -13.15 -18.02 -1.80
N PRO A 203 -12.76 -19.24 -1.40
CA PRO A 203 -11.63 -19.42 -0.51
C PRO A 203 -10.36 -18.89 -1.18
N CYS A 204 -9.82 -17.81 -0.63
CA CYS A 204 -8.46 -17.35 -0.92
C CYS A 204 -7.48 -17.94 0.09
N GLU A 205 -6.19 -17.83 -0.20
CA GLU A 205 -5.09 -18.32 0.64
C GLU A 205 -5.20 -17.76 2.07
N LEU A 206 -5.58 -16.49 2.23
CA LEU A 206 -5.78 -15.85 3.53
C LEU A 206 -6.96 -16.48 4.30
N SER A 207 -8.10 -16.71 3.66
CA SER A 207 -9.26 -17.34 4.30
C SER A 207 -8.98 -18.78 4.74
N ARG A 208 -8.22 -19.53 3.93
CA ARG A 208 -7.80 -20.91 4.24
C ARG A 208 -6.86 -20.93 5.44
N ALA A 209 -5.90 -20.01 5.49
CA ALA A 209 -4.97 -19.89 6.61
C ALA A 209 -5.68 -19.53 7.92
N ILE A 210 -6.73 -18.69 7.88
CA ILE A 210 -7.58 -18.39 9.06
C ILE A 210 -8.34 -19.64 9.53
N LEU A 211 -8.86 -20.46 8.61
CA LEU A 211 -9.53 -21.71 8.97
C LEU A 211 -8.58 -22.72 9.60
N GLU A 212 -7.38 -22.87 9.03
CA GLU A 212 -6.31 -23.73 9.56
C GLU A 212 -5.89 -23.32 10.98
N LEU A 213 -5.73 -22.01 11.22
CA LEU A 213 -5.43 -21.46 12.54
C LEU A 213 -6.53 -21.74 13.58
N ASN A 214 -7.79 -21.82 13.17
CA ASN A 214 -8.90 -22.13 14.08
C ASN A 214 -9.00 -23.62 14.40
N ASN A 215 -8.79 -24.48 13.41
CA ASN A 215 -8.86 -25.93 13.61
C ASN A 215 -7.76 -26.43 14.56
N THR A 216 -6.58 -25.80 14.51
CA THR A 216 -5.45 -26.11 15.38
C THR A 216 -5.65 -25.66 16.83
N GLN A 217 -6.59 -24.75 17.12
CA GLN A 217 -6.92 -24.33 18.49
C GLN A 217 -8.03 -25.16 19.15
N GLY A 218 -8.69 -26.06 18.41
CA GLY A 218 -9.92 -26.72 18.87
C GLY A 218 -9.75 -28.02 19.66
N ASP A 219 -8.54 -28.57 19.77
CA ASP A 219 -8.32 -29.96 20.22
C ASP A 219 -7.74 -30.11 21.65
N ASP A 220 -7.41 -29.02 22.35
CA ASP A 220 -6.64 -29.09 23.62
C ASP A 220 -7.49 -29.35 24.89
N ASN A 221 -8.52 -30.20 24.81
CA ASN A 221 -9.41 -30.47 25.96
C ASN A 221 -8.94 -31.61 26.89
N ASP A 222 -7.76 -32.18 26.69
CA ASP A 222 -7.21 -33.24 27.55
C ASP A 222 -6.11 -32.67 28.46
N GLY A 223 -6.53 -32.27 29.67
CA GLY A 223 -5.74 -31.49 30.63
C GLY A 223 -4.44 -32.12 31.14
N ASP A 224 -3.31 -31.56 30.68
CA ASP A 224 -2.02 -31.57 31.37
C ASP A 224 -1.49 -30.12 31.43
N ASP A 225 -1.43 -29.57 32.64
CA ASP A 225 -1.39 -28.13 32.98
C ASP A 225 -0.02 -27.41 32.79
N ASP A 226 0.96 -27.96 32.08
CA ASP A 226 2.34 -27.44 32.08
C ASP A 226 2.95 -27.06 30.71
N ASP A 227 2.20 -27.10 29.60
CA ASP A 227 2.77 -26.71 28.29
C ASP A 227 2.64 -25.20 28.03
N ASP A 228 3.81 -24.57 27.92
CA ASP A 228 4.04 -23.15 27.67
C ASP A 228 3.43 -22.78 26.30
N GLY A 229 2.14 -22.44 26.31
CA GLY A 229 1.23 -22.35 25.17
C GLY A 229 1.86 -22.26 23.78
N ALA A 230 1.89 -23.40 23.08
CA ALA A 230 2.44 -23.52 21.74
C ALA A 230 1.87 -22.44 20.80
N ILE A 231 2.73 -21.56 20.30
CA ILE A 231 2.35 -20.54 19.32
C ILE A 231 2.08 -21.25 17.99
N VAL A 232 0.81 -21.30 17.60
CA VAL A 232 0.44 -21.79 16.27
C VAL A 232 0.67 -20.67 15.26
N GLU A 233 1.55 -20.93 14.29
CA GLU A 233 1.82 -20.03 13.17
C GLU A 233 1.46 -20.68 11.83
N VAL A 234 0.61 -20.01 11.06
CA VAL A 234 0.30 -20.39 9.67
C VAL A 234 0.95 -19.39 8.73
N ASN A 235 1.70 -19.89 7.75
CA ASN A 235 2.47 -19.10 6.80
C ASN A 235 2.00 -19.37 5.37
N ASP A 236 1.71 -18.30 4.62
CA ASP A 236 1.38 -18.43 3.20
C ASP A 236 1.78 -17.18 2.41
N VAL A 237 1.49 -17.19 1.11
CA VAL A 237 1.90 -16.15 0.17
C VAL A 237 0.79 -15.84 -0.83
N CYS A 238 0.80 -14.63 -1.39
CA CYS A 238 -0.01 -14.32 -2.56
C CYS A 238 0.58 -14.97 -3.81
N SER A 239 -0.24 -15.57 -4.66
CA SER A 239 0.18 -16.17 -5.93
C SER A 239 0.43 -15.15 -7.06
N MET A 240 0.13 -13.87 -6.83
CA MET A 240 0.05 -12.84 -7.87
C MET A 240 1.02 -11.68 -7.65
N CYS A 241 1.25 -11.29 -6.40
CA CYS A 241 2.11 -10.15 -6.06
C CYS A 241 3.12 -10.51 -4.95
N PRO A 242 4.29 -9.85 -4.90
CA PRO A 242 5.33 -10.05 -3.89
C PRO A 242 4.84 -9.75 -2.47
N THR A 243 4.15 -10.72 -1.86
CA THR A 243 3.48 -10.55 -0.57
C THR A 243 3.44 -11.86 0.19
N ASP A 244 4.26 -11.96 1.23
CA ASP A 244 4.19 -13.01 2.25
C ASP A 244 3.28 -12.58 3.39
N PHE A 245 2.64 -13.54 4.05
CA PHE A 245 1.94 -13.28 5.30
C PHE A 245 2.08 -14.44 6.30
N SER A 246 1.87 -14.12 7.57
CA SER A 246 1.77 -15.08 8.67
C SER A 246 0.57 -14.72 9.54
N LEU A 247 -0.13 -15.74 10.01
CA LEU A 247 -1.05 -15.60 11.12
C LEU A 247 -0.47 -16.33 12.33
N GLN A 248 -0.34 -15.63 13.44
CA GLN A 248 0.14 -16.19 14.70
C GLN A 248 -0.95 -16.07 15.74
N ALA A 249 -1.36 -17.20 16.32
CA ALA A 249 -2.32 -17.22 17.41
C ALA A 249 -1.62 -17.27 18.76
N HIS A 250 -2.10 -16.40 19.66
CA HIS A 250 -1.69 -16.31 21.04
C HIS A 250 -2.93 -16.44 21.95
N ALA A 251 -2.71 -16.70 23.24
CA ALA A 251 -3.78 -16.94 24.21
C ALA A 251 -4.83 -15.81 24.32
N GLY A 252 -4.50 -14.57 23.93
CA GLY A 252 -5.42 -13.42 23.98
C GLY A 252 -5.51 -12.59 22.70
N TYR A 253 -4.74 -12.91 21.67
CA TYR A 253 -4.74 -12.14 20.43
C TYR A 253 -4.29 -12.97 19.23
N VAL A 254 -4.57 -12.46 18.03
CA VAL A 254 -3.94 -12.95 16.79
C VAL A 254 -3.21 -11.81 16.12
N ASP A 255 -1.97 -12.10 15.72
CA ASP A 255 -1.19 -11.24 14.85
C ASP A 255 -1.34 -11.72 13.40
N VAL A 256 -1.81 -10.83 12.52
CA VAL A 256 -1.63 -10.97 11.08
C VAL A 256 -0.44 -10.10 10.69
N ARG A 257 0.62 -10.71 10.19
CA ARG A 257 1.80 -10.00 9.69
C ARG A 257 1.89 -10.17 8.20
N VAL A 258 2.17 -9.08 7.49
CA VAL A 258 2.22 -9.04 6.04
C VAL A 258 3.50 -8.34 5.62
N TRP A 259 4.30 -9.03 4.83
CA TRP A 259 5.51 -8.49 4.22
C TRP A 259 5.24 -8.26 2.75
N GLN A 260 5.40 -7.02 2.30
CA GLN A 260 5.21 -6.64 0.91
C GLN A 260 6.51 -6.09 0.35
N ASP A 261 6.83 -6.49 -0.87
CA ASP A 261 7.83 -5.83 -1.68
C ASP A 261 7.12 -4.97 -2.72
N LEU A 262 7.22 -3.66 -2.54
CA LEU A 262 6.56 -2.67 -3.37
C LEU A 262 7.38 -2.32 -4.61
N GLY A 263 8.56 -2.92 -4.77
CA GLY A 263 9.39 -2.79 -5.96
C GLY A 263 10.52 -1.76 -5.84
N PRO A 264 11.32 -1.64 -6.92
CA PRO A 264 12.49 -0.76 -6.98
C PRO A 264 12.14 0.68 -7.40
N GLU A 265 13.10 1.60 -7.30
CA GLU A 265 12.94 2.97 -7.84
C GLU A 265 12.76 2.85 -9.35
N GLY A 266 11.63 3.32 -9.89
CA GLY A 266 11.34 3.04 -11.29
C GLY A 266 10.03 3.61 -11.80
N SER A 267 9.69 3.18 -13.01
CA SER A 267 8.44 3.56 -13.66
C SER A 267 7.24 2.97 -12.92
N PRO A 268 6.11 3.70 -12.78
CA PRO A 268 4.84 3.09 -12.34
C PRO A 268 4.39 1.90 -13.19
N TRP A 269 4.93 1.80 -14.40
CA TRP A 269 4.63 0.71 -15.33
C TRP A 269 5.40 -0.57 -15.02
N ASP A 270 6.37 -0.53 -14.11
CA ASP A 270 7.06 -1.73 -13.64
C ASP A 270 6.03 -2.72 -13.09
N PRO A 271 6.05 -3.99 -13.53
CA PRO A 271 5.19 -5.02 -12.97
C PRO A 271 5.21 -5.06 -11.44
N ALA A 272 6.36 -4.82 -10.80
CA ALA A 272 6.50 -4.79 -9.35
C ALA A 272 5.60 -3.74 -8.67
N TRP A 273 5.35 -2.60 -9.31
CA TRP A 273 4.42 -1.57 -8.82
C TRP A 273 2.97 -1.87 -9.22
N ARG A 274 2.76 -2.33 -10.45
CA ARG A 274 1.42 -2.52 -11.02
C ARG A 274 0.60 -3.57 -10.29
N VAL A 275 1.23 -4.66 -9.86
CA VAL A 275 0.54 -5.72 -9.12
C VAL A 275 -0.07 -5.25 -7.80
N HIS A 276 0.40 -4.14 -7.24
CA HIS A 276 -0.14 -3.56 -5.99
C HIS A 276 -1.20 -2.46 -6.22
N THR A 277 -1.30 -1.93 -7.45
CA THR A 277 -2.09 -0.74 -7.75
C THR A 277 -3.34 -1.01 -8.57
N ILE A 278 -3.46 -2.16 -9.25
CA ILE A 278 -4.64 -2.47 -10.08
C ILE A 278 -5.90 -2.49 -9.20
N PRO A 279 -6.80 -1.50 -9.33
CA PRO A 279 -7.94 -1.40 -8.45
C PRO A 279 -8.98 -2.46 -8.81
N HIS A 280 -9.43 -3.22 -7.82
CA HIS A 280 -10.64 -4.04 -7.91
C HIS A 280 -11.89 -3.26 -8.39
N LYS A 281 -11.88 -1.92 -8.35
CA LYS A 281 -13.00 -1.05 -8.74
C LYS A 281 -13.22 -0.87 -10.24
N LEU A 282 -12.33 -1.38 -11.10
CA LEU A 282 -12.64 -1.51 -12.54
C LEU A 282 -13.49 -2.76 -12.84
N ARG A 283 -13.93 -3.49 -11.80
CA ARG A 283 -15.09 -4.39 -11.87
C ARG A 283 -16.34 -3.54 -12.10
N GLY A 284 -16.71 -3.37 -13.37
CA GLY A 284 -18.06 -2.93 -13.72
C GLY A 284 -19.07 -3.84 -13.03
N TYR A 285 -20.16 -3.26 -12.57
CA TYR A 285 -21.26 -3.94 -11.87
C TYR A 285 -21.90 -5.08 -12.70
N ASP A 286 -21.58 -5.14 -14.00
CA ASP A 286 -22.17 -6.06 -14.98
C ASP A 286 -21.37 -7.36 -15.18
N ASP A 287 -20.15 -7.50 -14.64
CA ASP A 287 -19.37 -8.74 -14.74
C ASP A 287 -19.54 -9.59 -13.47
N ILE A 288 -20.67 -10.30 -13.41
CA ILE A 288 -21.03 -11.28 -12.37
C ILE A 288 -20.16 -12.55 -12.46
N ASN A 289 -19.15 -12.58 -13.32
CA ASN A 289 -18.12 -13.61 -13.33
C ASN A 289 -17.03 -13.25 -12.31
N TYR A 290 -17.25 -13.66 -11.06
CA TYR A 290 -16.36 -13.53 -9.90
C TYR A 290 -14.91 -14.03 -10.08
N ASN A 291 -14.55 -14.59 -11.25
CA ASN A 291 -13.29 -15.30 -11.49
C ASN A 291 -12.28 -14.59 -12.43
N LEU A 292 -12.62 -13.45 -13.05
CA LEU A 292 -11.70 -12.76 -13.97
C LEU A 292 -11.16 -11.47 -13.35
N CYS A 293 -10.33 -11.59 -12.31
CA CYS A 293 -9.39 -10.51 -12.04
C CYS A 293 -8.45 -10.40 -13.25
N ARG A 294 -8.48 -9.31 -14.02
CA ARG A 294 -7.50 -9.05 -15.10
C ARG A 294 -6.06 -8.90 -14.59
N CYS A 295 -5.79 -9.17 -13.32
CA CYS A 295 -4.46 -9.27 -12.78
C CYS A 295 -3.70 -10.53 -13.26
N TYR A 296 -4.37 -11.54 -13.88
CA TYR A 296 -3.68 -12.73 -14.40
C TYR A 296 -2.55 -12.43 -15.38
N ASP A 297 -2.62 -11.32 -16.11
CA ASP A 297 -1.58 -10.94 -17.08
C ASP A 297 -0.35 -10.29 -16.42
N LEU A 298 -0.41 -10.01 -15.11
CA LEU A 298 0.66 -9.39 -14.32
C LEU A 298 0.91 -10.23 -13.07
N VAL A 299 1.73 -11.27 -13.25
CA VAL A 299 2.28 -12.08 -12.15
C VAL A 299 3.73 -11.69 -11.96
N VAL A 300 4.12 -11.41 -10.71
CA VAL A 300 5.53 -11.27 -10.34
C VAL A 300 5.88 -12.51 -9.52
N ASP A 301 6.69 -13.39 -10.11
CA ASP A 301 7.09 -14.64 -9.48
C ASP A 301 7.91 -14.36 -8.20
N HIS A 302 7.54 -15.07 -7.12
CA HIS A 302 8.34 -15.20 -5.91
C HIS A 302 7.98 -16.52 -5.21
N SER A 303 8.88 -17.05 -4.38
CA SER A 303 8.60 -18.24 -3.57
C SER A 303 8.02 -17.85 -2.22
N ARG A 304 7.35 -18.81 -1.56
CA ARG A 304 6.87 -18.65 -0.19
C ARG A 304 8.02 -18.27 0.75
N GLY A 305 7.86 -17.17 1.47
CA GLY A 305 8.80 -16.70 2.48
C GLY A 305 9.96 -15.87 1.91
N ASP A 306 10.06 -15.67 0.59
CA ASP A 306 11.16 -14.90 -0.01
C ASP A 306 11.12 -13.43 0.42
N ILE A 307 9.93 -12.83 0.48
CA ILE A 307 9.74 -11.42 0.84
C ILE A 307 9.99 -11.22 2.33
N ARG A 308 9.52 -12.17 3.16
CA ARG A 308 9.81 -12.20 4.59
C ARG A 308 11.32 -12.33 4.85
N LYS A 309 12.00 -13.24 4.17
CA LYS A 309 13.46 -13.41 4.27
C LYS A 309 14.18 -12.14 3.84
N LEU A 310 13.77 -11.54 2.72
CA LEU A 310 14.34 -10.29 2.23
C LEU A 310 14.14 -9.14 3.23
N TYR A 311 12.97 -9.05 3.84
CA TYR A 311 12.71 -8.06 4.90
C TYR A 311 13.55 -8.30 6.15
N ASN A 312 13.68 -9.56 6.58
CA ASN A 312 14.42 -9.92 7.79
C ASN A 312 15.93 -10.00 7.59
N ALA A 313 16.40 -9.98 6.34
CA ALA A 313 17.83 -9.98 6.07
C ALA A 313 18.51 -8.81 6.79
N ASP A 314 19.48 -9.17 7.61
CA ASP A 314 20.44 -8.22 8.17
C ASP A 314 21.12 -7.58 6.99
N SER A 315 20.92 -6.28 6.87
CA SER A 315 21.42 -5.56 5.73
C SER A 315 22.81 -5.10 6.12
N ASP A 316 23.82 -5.85 5.66
CA ASP A 316 25.25 -5.46 5.72
C ASP A 316 25.54 -4.10 5.06
N GLY A 317 24.51 -3.44 4.48
CA GLY A 317 24.53 -2.05 4.03
C GLY A 317 23.21 -1.31 4.31
N SER A 318 22.46 -1.67 5.35
CA SER A 318 21.27 -0.88 5.73
C SER A 318 21.72 0.51 6.13
N VAL A 319 21.01 1.52 5.63
CA VAL A 319 20.98 2.81 6.30
C VAL A 319 20.18 2.57 7.60
N VAL A 320 20.85 2.01 8.61
CA VAL A 320 20.34 1.97 9.98
C VAL A 320 20.31 3.42 10.44
N LEU A 321 19.18 4.09 10.22
CA LEU A 321 18.91 5.31 10.97
C LEU A 321 18.84 4.88 12.43
N PRO A 322 19.51 5.60 13.35
CA PRO A 322 19.64 5.18 14.73
C PRO A 322 18.23 4.92 15.29
N SER A 323 17.98 3.66 15.62
CA SER A 323 16.76 3.21 16.28
C SER A 323 16.62 4.01 17.57
N LEU A 324 15.60 4.86 17.66
CA LEU A 324 15.13 5.32 18.95
C LEU A 324 14.55 4.09 19.65
N ASN A 325 15.27 3.60 20.65
CA ASN A 325 14.79 2.63 21.62
C ASN A 325 13.49 3.15 22.26
N VAL A 326 12.34 2.82 21.68
CA VAL A 326 11.02 3.05 22.27
C VAL A 326 10.38 1.71 22.56
N PHE A 327 11.03 0.89 23.38
CA PHE A 327 10.38 -0.16 24.17
C PHE A 327 11.28 -0.47 25.36
N ASN A 328 11.27 0.43 26.34
CA ASN A 328 11.56 0.13 27.75
C ASN A 328 11.31 1.40 28.59
N ARG A 329 10.06 1.63 28.97
CA ARG A 329 9.66 2.32 30.21
C ARG A 329 8.13 2.31 30.35
N MET A 330 7.63 1.20 30.89
CA MET A 330 6.53 1.23 31.86
C MET A 330 7.01 0.44 33.07
N ARG A 331 7.51 1.17 34.07
CA ARG A 331 7.46 0.80 35.48
C ARG A 331 6.58 1.83 36.16
#